data_AF-A0AB37QR17-F1
#
_entry.id   AF-A0AB37QR17-F1
#
_cell.length_a   1.000
_cell.length_b   1.000
_cell.length_c   1.000
_cell.angle_alpha   90.00
_cell.angle_beta   90.00
_cell.angle_gamma   90.00
#
_symmetry.space_group_name_H-M   'P 1'
#
loop_
_entity.id
_entity.type
_entity.pdbx_description
1 polymer ?
#
loop_
_entity_poly.entity_id
_entity_poly.type
_entity_poly.pdbx_seq_one_letter_code
_entity_poly.pdbx_strand_id
1 'polypeptide(L)'
;MRVQPGEPSMKSNPLLKYLVVPLLLLTVFIGIKMMRGGPEQQADNAPAPKLTAEQAKALGVEGDTPSDTLRTVVAEGRELKQQITDVMAQNSAVKQDNEALKQRLANIDQTVEQRLKNAQEQFKLDSQQQQQSVMDGFKKQMDELTRLGQNGSSGSELPIGLGVHSGDGQQFKSDANGSDIVWIDPQDATALDSNGKPITAGTSVSPSGYSFPTAFGESVDRGQKALTTGAQSVRDDMGGQQQERKKVRRAYTLPQNSTLMGSVAMSALIGRVPVDGTVNDPYPFKVLIGPDNLTANGIDLPDVAGAVASGTAAGDWTLSCVRGQIKSLTFVFNDGTVRTLPAPV
;
A
#
# COMPACT_ATOMS: atom_id res chain seq x y z
N MET A 1 -0.36 -20.26 -34.93
CA MET A 1 0.77 -20.78 -34.12
C MET A 1 1.99 -19.88 -34.38
N ARG A 2 2.29 -18.94 -33.47
CA ARG A 2 3.50 -18.11 -33.51
C ARG A 2 4.29 -18.47 -32.25
N VAL A 3 5.48 -19.03 -32.41
CA VAL A 3 6.41 -19.33 -31.32
C VAL A 3 7.70 -18.57 -31.63
N GLN A 4 8.12 -17.73 -30.67
CA GLN A 4 9.40 -17.03 -30.66
C GLN A 4 10.54 -17.99 -30.32
N PRO A 5 11.81 -17.64 -30.62
CA PRO A 5 12.80 -17.77 -29.54
C PRO A 5 13.88 -16.68 -29.55
N GLY A 6 14.41 -16.37 -28.36
CA GLY A 6 15.70 -15.71 -28.21
C GLY A 6 15.95 -15.08 -26.83
N GLU A 7 16.35 -15.89 -25.84
CA GLU A 7 17.09 -15.40 -24.66
C GLU A 7 18.59 -15.69 -24.84
N PRO A 8 19.50 -14.75 -24.52
CA PRO A 8 20.94 -14.99 -24.57
C PRO A 8 21.48 -15.60 -23.26
N SER A 9 22.21 -16.70 -23.40
CA SER A 9 22.98 -17.37 -22.34
C SER A 9 24.14 -16.50 -21.84
N MET A 10 24.22 -16.27 -20.52
CA MET A 10 25.36 -15.59 -19.88
C MET A 10 26.58 -16.52 -19.80
N LYS A 11 27.70 -16.08 -20.40
CA LYS A 11 29.01 -16.74 -20.29
C LYS A 11 29.54 -16.65 -18.85
N SER A 12 29.94 -17.79 -18.30
CA SER A 12 30.55 -17.87 -16.95
C SER A 12 31.93 -17.20 -16.91
N ASN A 13 32.20 -16.42 -15.87
CA ASN A 13 33.42 -15.65 -15.70
C ASN A 13 34.52 -16.56 -15.08
N PRO A 14 35.64 -16.82 -15.77
CA PRO A 14 36.67 -17.77 -15.33
C PRO A 14 37.35 -17.36 -14.00
N LEU A 15 37.28 -16.08 -13.61
CA LEU A 15 37.76 -15.58 -12.32
C LEU A 15 37.09 -16.24 -11.12
N LEU A 16 35.81 -16.62 -11.24
CA LEU A 16 35.08 -17.26 -10.13
C LEU A 16 35.66 -18.65 -9.81
N LYS A 17 36.11 -19.39 -10.83
CA LYS A 17 36.70 -20.72 -10.63
C LYS A 17 38.01 -20.66 -9.86
N TYR A 18 38.82 -19.62 -10.12
CA TYR A 18 40.10 -19.43 -9.42
C TYR A 18 39.94 -18.80 -8.03
N LEU A 19 38.85 -18.08 -7.76
CA LEU A 19 38.55 -17.50 -6.43
C LEU A 19 37.95 -18.52 -5.46
N VAL A 20 37.21 -19.51 -5.98
CA VAL A 20 36.60 -20.57 -5.14
C VAL A 20 37.64 -21.50 -4.50
N VAL A 21 38.76 -21.76 -5.18
CA VAL A 21 39.85 -22.65 -4.68
C VAL A 21 40.50 -22.13 -3.38
N PRO A 22 40.98 -20.88 -3.28
CA PRO A 22 41.56 -20.37 -2.04
C PRO A 22 40.51 -20.22 -0.93
N LEU A 23 39.26 -19.91 -1.28
CA LEU A 23 38.18 -19.78 -0.30
C LEU A 23 37.83 -21.12 0.34
N LEU A 24 37.80 -22.20 -0.44
CA LEU A 24 37.63 -23.56 0.09
C LEU A 24 38.79 -23.98 0.99
N LEU A 25 40.04 -23.71 0.60
CA LEU A 25 41.21 -24.02 1.44
C LEU A 25 41.17 -23.25 2.77
N LEU A 26 40.70 -22.01 2.76
CA LEU A 26 40.56 -21.20 3.96
C LEU A 26 39.48 -21.75 4.91
N THR A 27 38.35 -22.21 4.38
CA THR A 27 37.31 -22.88 5.20
C THR A 27 37.80 -24.19 5.82
N VAL A 28 38.54 -25.01 5.06
CA VAL A 28 39.13 -26.25 5.58
C VAL A 28 40.17 -25.97 6.66
N PHE A 29 41.02 -24.94 6.47
CA PHE A 29 42.03 -24.54 7.45
C PHE A 29 41.40 -24.07 8.77
N ILE A 30 40.32 -23.27 8.71
CA ILE A 30 39.58 -22.83 9.90
C ILE A 30 38.91 -24.03 10.60
N GLY A 31 38.34 -24.97 9.84
CA GLY A 31 37.76 -26.19 10.37
C GLY A 31 38.77 -27.07 11.12
N ILE A 32 39.99 -27.20 10.61
CA ILE A 32 41.07 -27.96 11.26
C ILE A 32 41.57 -27.24 12.53
N LYS A 33 41.65 -25.90 12.52
CA LYS A 33 42.07 -25.13 13.70
C LYS A 33 41.02 -25.16 14.81
N MET A 34 39.73 -25.17 14.47
CA MET A 34 38.65 -25.30 15.46
C MET A 34 38.54 -26.71 16.07
N MET A 35 38.95 -27.76 15.36
CA MET A 35 38.95 -29.13 15.93
C MET A 35 40.19 -29.47 16.77
N ARG A 36 41.20 -28.58 16.83
CA ARG A 36 42.44 -28.81 17.58
C ARG A 36 42.60 -27.95 18.84
N GLY A 37 41.57 -27.19 19.22
CA GLY A 37 41.57 -26.35 20.42
C GLY A 37 40.40 -26.70 21.34
N GLY A 38 40.59 -27.70 22.20
CA GLY A 38 39.75 -27.96 23.39
C GLY A 38 40.60 -27.78 24.66
N PRO A 39 40.00 -27.35 25.79
CA PRO A 39 40.63 -26.45 26.76
C PRO A 39 41.45 -27.19 27.83
N GLU A 40 42.67 -26.71 28.10
CA GLU A 40 43.36 -27.02 29.35
C GLU A 40 42.62 -26.34 30.51
N GLN A 41 41.98 -27.17 31.35
CA GLN A 41 41.58 -26.77 32.70
C GLN A 41 42.85 -26.65 33.55
N GLN A 42 43.36 -25.42 33.67
CA GLN A 42 44.31 -25.07 34.72
C GLN A 42 43.57 -24.27 35.77
N ALA A 43 43.06 -24.99 36.78
CA ALA A 43 42.59 -24.39 38.01
C ALA A 43 43.80 -23.89 38.81
N ASP A 44 44.17 -22.63 38.61
CA ASP A 44 45.10 -21.92 39.49
C ASP A 44 44.45 -21.73 40.85
N ASN A 45 44.81 -22.59 41.81
CA ASN A 45 44.76 -22.25 43.22
C ASN A 45 45.94 -21.30 43.51
N ALA A 46 45.74 -20.00 43.25
CA ALA A 46 46.61 -18.95 43.76
C ALA A 46 45.91 -18.21 44.92
N PRO A 47 46.53 -18.09 46.10
CA PRO A 47 45.96 -17.32 47.20
C PRO A 47 45.94 -15.83 46.83
N ALA A 48 44.88 -15.13 47.21
CA ALA A 48 44.66 -13.71 46.94
C ALA A 48 45.87 -12.83 47.35
N PRO A 49 46.21 -11.79 46.56
CA PRO A 49 47.26 -10.85 46.94
C PRO A 49 46.83 -10.08 48.18
N LYS A 50 47.60 -10.21 49.26
CA LYS A 50 47.40 -9.42 50.48
C LYS A 50 47.93 -8.01 50.23
N LEU A 51 47.04 -7.02 50.24
CA LEU A 51 47.41 -5.61 50.29
C LEU A 51 48.09 -5.34 51.65
N THR A 52 49.33 -4.85 51.61
CA THR A 52 50.11 -4.45 52.79
C THR A 52 49.45 -3.24 53.46
N ALA A 53 49.37 -3.27 54.79
CA ALA A 53 48.63 -2.31 55.63
C ALA A 53 49.08 -0.84 55.50
N GLU A 54 50.18 -0.57 54.79
CA GLU A 54 50.66 0.79 54.52
C GLU A 54 49.93 1.51 53.38
N GLN A 55 49.37 0.79 52.38
CA GLN A 55 48.69 1.44 51.25
C GLN A 55 47.24 1.86 51.56
N ALA A 56 46.60 1.23 52.54
CA ALA A 56 45.26 1.61 53.01
C ALA A 56 45.27 2.92 53.82
N LYS A 57 46.40 3.28 54.45
CA LYS A 57 46.53 4.48 55.28
C LYS A 57 46.66 5.77 54.47
N ALA A 58 47.11 5.68 53.20
CA ALA A 58 47.28 6.84 52.33
C ALA A 58 46.01 7.27 51.58
N LEU A 59 44.93 6.48 51.65
CA LEU A 59 43.69 6.68 50.89
C LEU A 59 42.49 7.19 51.71
N GLY A 60 42.68 7.52 52.99
CA GLY A 60 41.67 8.28 53.75
C GLY A 60 40.29 7.61 53.88
N VAL A 61 40.26 6.27 53.91
CA VAL A 61 39.02 5.50 54.12
C VAL A 61 39.02 4.99 55.56
N GLU A 62 38.75 5.88 56.51
CA GLU A 62 38.39 5.49 57.88
C GLU A 62 36.91 5.17 57.90
N GLY A 63 36.55 3.89 57.79
CA GLY A 63 35.17 3.48 58.07
C GLY A 63 34.80 2.04 57.74
N ASP A 64 35.39 1.42 56.72
CA ASP A 64 35.06 0.04 56.35
C ASP A 64 36.26 -0.88 56.49
N THR A 65 36.07 -1.96 57.24
CA THR A 65 37.10 -3.00 57.40
C THR A 65 37.29 -3.68 56.04
N PRO A 66 38.51 -4.04 55.59
CA PRO A 66 38.72 -4.75 54.31
C PRO A 66 37.88 -6.02 54.15
N SER A 67 37.47 -6.64 55.26
CA SER A 67 36.52 -7.76 55.26
C SER A 67 35.09 -7.36 54.86
N ASP A 68 34.60 -6.17 55.18
CA ASP A 68 33.26 -5.72 54.77
C ASP A 68 33.22 -5.36 53.29
N THR A 69 34.26 -4.72 52.74
CA THR A 69 34.35 -4.49 51.29
C THR A 69 34.39 -5.81 50.51
N LEU A 70 35.15 -6.81 51.00
CA LEU A 70 35.18 -8.13 50.37
C LEU A 70 33.83 -8.86 50.48
N ARG A 71 33.09 -8.69 51.59
CA ARG A 71 31.75 -9.27 51.73
C ARG A 71 30.76 -8.63 50.77
N THR A 72 30.82 -7.31 50.59
CA THR A 72 29.97 -6.59 49.62
C THR A 72 30.28 -7.00 48.20
N VAL A 73 31.56 -7.07 47.79
CA VAL A 73 31.94 -7.51 46.44
C VAL A 73 31.56 -8.97 46.19
N VAL A 74 31.69 -9.84 47.19
CA VAL A 74 31.23 -11.24 47.08
C VAL A 74 29.70 -11.33 47.02
N ALA A 75 28.98 -10.44 47.71
CA ALA A 75 27.52 -10.34 47.62
C ALA A 75 27.08 -9.86 46.24
N GLU A 76 27.67 -8.79 45.72
CA GLU A 76 27.43 -8.27 44.36
C GLU A 76 27.83 -9.29 43.29
N GLY A 77 28.93 -10.01 43.48
CA GLY A 77 29.36 -11.08 42.57
C GLY A 77 28.40 -12.27 42.54
N ARG A 78 27.79 -12.60 43.69
CA ARG A 78 26.73 -13.62 43.77
C ARG A 78 25.44 -13.13 43.11
N GLU A 79 25.08 -11.88 43.32
CA GLU A 79 23.91 -11.27 42.69
C GLU A 79 24.06 -11.22 41.16
N LEU A 80 25.22 -10.79 40.66
CA LEU A 80 25.50 -10.78 39.22
C LEU A 80 25.47 -12.19 38.63
N LYS A 81 26.04 -13.19 39.32
CA LYS A 81 25.96 -14.60 38.90
C LYS A 81 24.52 -15.09 38.86
N GLN A 82 23.69 -14.67 39.81
CA GLN A 82 22.28 -15.01 39.85
C GLN A 82 21.53 -14.35 38.69
N GLN A 83 21.76 -13.07 38.43
CA GLN A 83 21.18 -12.36 37.28
C GLN A 83 21.60 -12.98 35.94
N ILE A 84 22.86 -13.37 35.78
CA ILE A 84 23.36 -14.08 34.59
C ILE A 84 22.63 -15.42 34.42
N THR A 85 22.46 -16.17 35.51
CA THR A 85 21.76 -17.47 35.47
C THR A 85 20.29 -17.28 35.08
N ASP A 86 19.63 -16.25 35.62
CA ASP A 86 18.25 -15.92 35.29
C ASP A 86 18.09 -15.48 33.83
N VAL A 87 18.97 -14.60 33.33
CA VAL A 87 18.98 -14.18 31.92
C VAL A 87 19.24 -15.35 30.98
N MET A 88 20.14 -16.28 31.34
CA MET A 88 20.35 -17.50 30.56
C MET A 88 19.11 -18.40 30.54
N ALA A 89 18.45 -18.57 31.70
CA ALA A 89 17.20 -19.33 31.79
C ALA A 89 16.09 -18.70 30.92
N GLN A 90 15.92 -17.38 31.01
CA GLN A 90 14.98 -16.64 30.17
C GLN A 90 15.31 -16.76 28.67
N ASN A 91 16.57 -16.65 28.28
CA ASN A 91 16.98 -16.85 26.88
C ASN A 91 16.65 -18.26 26.38
N SER A 92 16.87 -19.28 27.21
CA SER A 92 16.54 -20.66 26.87
C SER A 92 15.03 -20.88 26.72
N ALA A 93 14.22 -20.26 27.58
CA ALA A 93 12.75 -20.30 27.48
C ALA A 93 12.25 -19.59 26.21
N VAL A 94 12.75 -18.38 25.93
CA VAL A 94 12.42 -17.63 24.71
C VAL A 94 12.81 -18.41 23.45
N LYS A 95 13.93 -19.14 23.48
CA LYS A 95 14.34 -19.99 22.36
C LYS A 95 13.36 -21.16 22.15
N GLN A 96 12.91 -21.81 23.21
CA GLN A 96 11.90 -22.88 23.14
C GLN A 96 10.57 -22.36 22.60
N ASP A 97 10.12 -21.19 23.05
CA ASP A 97 8.89 -20.55 22.54
C ASP A 97 9.00 -20.22 21.05
N ASN A 98 10.16 -19.72 20.60
CA ASN A 98 10.41 -19.46 19.19
C ASN A 98 10.35 -20.74 18.34
N GLU A 99 10.91 -21.86 18.83
CA GLU A 99 10.83 -23.15 18.14
C GLU A 99 9.38 -23.66 18.08
N ALA A 100 8.62 -23.53 19.17
CA ALA A 100 7.20 -23.88 19.22
C ALA A 100 6.35 -23.02 18.28
N LEU A 101 6.63 -21.71 18.20
CA LEU A 101 5.97 -20.79 17.27
C LEU A 101 6.25 -21.16 15.81
N LYS A 102 7.50 -21.49 15.47
CA LYS A 102 7.86 -21.97 14.12
C LYS A 102 7.12 -23.24 13.73
N GLN A 103 6.96 -24.18 14.67
CA GLN A 103 6.18 -25.41 14.43
C GLN A 103 4.69 -25.11 14.20
N ARG A 104 4.11 -24.17 14.96
CA ARG A 104 2.72 -23.74 14.75
C ARG A 104 2.52 -23.06 13.40
N LEU A 105 3.44 -22.19 12.99
CA LEU A 105 3.38 -21.54 11.68
C LEU A 105 3.41 -22.59 10.55
N ALA A 106 4.32 -23.56 10.62
CA ALA A 106 4.39 -24.63 9.62
C ALA A 106 3.10 -25.46 9.55
N ASN A 107 2.44 -25.73 10.68
CA ASN A 107 1.15 -26.44 10.71
C ASN A 107 0.02 -25.59 10.10
N ILE A 108 -0.02 -24.29 10.42
CA ILE A 108 -0.99 -23.36 9.85
C ILE A 108 -0.82 -23.28 8.34
N ASP A 109 0.40 -23.15 7.83
CA ASP A 109 0.67 -23.08 6.38
C ASP A 109 0.17 -24.34 5.66
N GLN A 110 0.44 -25.52 6.23
CA GLN A 110 -0.08 -26.79 5.68
C GLN A 110 -1.61 -26.83 5.68
N THR A 111 -2.24 -26.37 6.77
CA THR A 111 -3.70 -26.33 6.89
C THR A 111 -4.31 -25.35 5.90
N VAL A 112 -3.72 -24.17 5.73
CA VAL A 112 -4.17 -23.14 4.79
C VAL A 112 -4.02 -23.65 3.36
N GLU A 113 -2.89 -24.26 3.00
CA GLU A 113 -2.69 -24.82 1.66
C GLU A 113 -3.71 -25.93 1.34
N GLN A 114 -3.99 -26.80 2.31
CA GLN A 114 -5.00 -27.84 2.15
C GLN A 114 -6.42 -27.27 1.98
N ARG A 115 -6.78 -26.27 2.79
CA ARG A 115 -8.08 -25.58 2.69
C ARG A 115 -8.21 -24.84 1.36
N LEU A 116 -7.13 -24.20 0.90
CA LEU A 116 -7.10 -23.46 -0.36
C LEU A 116 -7.24 -24.40 -1.56
N LYS A 117 -6.54 -25.54 -1.57
CA LYS A 117 -6.70 -26.56 -2.62
C LYS A 117 -8.13 -27.10 -2.67
N ASN A 118 -8.70 -27.46 -1.52
CA ASN A 118 -10.09 -27.94 -1.45
C ASN A 118 -11.09 -26.87 -1.94
N ALA A 119 -10.91 -25.62 -1.55
CA ALA A 119 -11.77 -24.52 -1.99
C ALA A 119 -11.65 -24.27 -3.50
N GLN A 120 -10.44 -24.33 -4.05
CA GLN A 120 -10.19 -24.16 -5.49
C GLN A 120 -10.80 -25.30 -6.31
N GLU A 121 -10.69 -26.55 -5.87
CA GLU A 121 -11.34 -27.69 -6.52
C GLU A 121 -12.87 -27.56 -6.49
N GLN A 122 -13.43 -27.17 -5.35
CA GLN A 122 -14.86 -26.95 -5.20
C GLN A 122 -15.35 -25.83 -6.13
N PHE A 123 -14.61 -24.72 -6.22
CA PHE A 123 -14.95 -23.60 -7.11
C PHE A 123 -14.90 -24.01 -8.59
N LYS A 124 -13.93 -24.86 -8.97
CA LYS A 124 -13.82 -25.37 -10.34
C LYS A 124 -14.98 -26.29 -10.70
N LEU A 125 -15.41 -27.15 -9.77
CA LEU A 125 -16.58 -28.01 -9.95
C LEU A 125 -17.86 -27.19 -10.09
N ASP A 126 -18.07 -26.20 -9.21
CA ASP A 126 -19.26 -25.35 -9.22
C ASP A 126 -19.33 -24.51 -10.50
N SER A 127 -18.21 -23.93 -10.94
CA SER A 127 -18.11 -23.20 -12.20
C SER A 127 -18.43 -24.07 -13.41
N GLN A 128 -17.98 -25.34 -13.44
CA GLN A 128 -18.32 -26.26 -14.53
C GLN A 128 -19.82 -26.61 -14.54
N GLN A 129 -20.41 -26.87 -13.37
CA GLN A 129 -21.84 -27.14 -13.26
C GLN A 129 -22.68 -25.92 -13.67
N GLN A 130 -22.25 -24.72 -13.31
CA GLN A 130 -22.92 -23.49 -13.72
C GLN A 130 -22.83 -23.25 -15.22
N GLN A 131 -21.68 -23.52 -15.86
CA GLN A 131 -21.56 -23.42 -17.32
C GLN A 131 -22.45 -24.43 -18.05
N GLN A 132 -22.55 -25.66 -17.55
CA GLN A 132 -23.43 -26.67 -18.13
C GLN A 132 -24.91 -26.30 -17.95
N SER A 133 -25.31 -25.82 -16.77
CA SER A 133 -26.70 -25.43 -16.51
C SER A 133 -27.14 -24.20 -17.31
N VAL A 134 -26.24 -23.22 -17.50
CA VAL A 134 -26.48 -22.06 -18.37
C VAL A 134 -26.60 -22.49 -19.84
N MET A 135 -25.76 -23.41 -20.31
CA MET A 135 -25.82 -23.93 -21.68
C MET A 135 -27.11 -24.73 -21.92
N ASP A 136 -27.52 -25.56 -20.97
CA ASP A 136 -28.79 -26.30 -21.02
C ASP A 136 -30.01 -25.35 -21.00
N GLY A 137 -29.94 -24.27 -20.22
CA GLY A 137 -30.95 -23.21 -20.22
C GLY A 137 -31.05 -22.50 -21.56
N PHE A 138 -29.91 -22.13 -22.14
CA PHE A 138 -29.85 -21.49 -23.46
C PHE A 138 -30.38 -22.41 -24.57
N LYS A 139 -30.01 -23.71 -24.54
CA LYS A 139 -30.50 -24.70 -25.50
C LYS A 139 -32.02 -24.86 -25.44
N LYS A 140 -32.60 -24.93 -24.25
CA LYS A 140 -34.07 -24.98 -24.07
C LYS A 140 -34.77 -23.74 -24.64
N GLN A 141 -34.21 -22.56 -24.40
CA GLN A 141 -34.78 -21.31 -24.90
C GLN A 141 -34.69 -21.22 -26.44
N MET A 142 -33.61 -21.73 -27.02
CA MET A 142 -33.43 -21.78 -28.48
C MET A 142 -34.34 -22.82 -29.15
N ASP A 143 -34.55 -23.98 -28.53
CA ASP A 143 -35.52 -24.98 -28.99
C ASP A 143 -36.96 -24.43 -28.93
N GLU A 144 -37.29 -23.65 -27.89
CA GLU A 144 -38.59 -22.97 -27.77
C GLU A 144 -38.81 -21.94 -28.89
N LEU A 145 -37.79 -21.11 -29.18
CA LEU A 145 -37.84 -20.13 -30.27
C LEU A 145 -37.94 -20.80 -31.64
N THR A 146 -37.19 -21.88 -31.85
CA THR A 146 -37.18 -22.66 -33.10
C THR A 146 -38.53 -23.33 -33.34
N ARG A 147 -39.17 -23.85 -32.28
CA ARG A 147 -40.52 -24.40 -32.34
C ARG A 147 -41.56 -23.34 -32.69
N LEU A 148 -41.39 -22.11 -32.20
CA LEU A 148 -42.27 -20.99 -32.54
C LEU A 148 -42.08 -20.57 -34.01
N GLY A 149 -40.84 -20.62 -34.52
CA GLY A 149 -40.51 -20.30 -35.91
C GLY A 149 -40.95 -21.36 -36.94
N GLN A 150 -41.02 -22.65 -36.56
CA GLN A 150 -41.44 -23.73 -37.48
C GLN A 150 -42.95 -23.82 -37.72
N ASN A 151 -43.78 -23.15 -36.90
CA ASN A 151 -45.24 -23.11 -37.07
C ASN A 151 -45.74 -21.92 -37.91
N GLY A 152 -44.85 -21.11 -38.50
CA GLY A 152 -45.19 -19.98 -39.36
C GLY A 152 -45.18 -20.35 -40.83
N SER A 153 -46.30 -20.86 -41.35
CA SER A 153 -46.51 -21.08 -42.78
C SER A 153 -46.70 -19.76 -43.53
N SER A 154 -45.80 -19.49 -44.49
CA SER A 154 -46.00 -18.76 -45.76
C SER A 154 -47.02 -17.60 -45.77
N GLY A 155 -46.61 -16.45 -45.26
CA GLY A 155 -47.27 -15.18 -45.48
C GLY A 155 -46.38 -14.08 -44.93
N SER A 156 -46.15 -13.02 -45.69
CA SER A 156 -45.39 -11.84 -45.29
C SER A 156 -46.14 -11.07 -44.19
N GLU A 157 -46.36 -11.69 -43.05
CA GLU A 157 -47.03 -11.08 -41.90
C GLU A 157 -45.96 -10.39 -41.05
N LEU A 158 -45.62 -9.17 -41.46
CA LEU A 158 -45.13 -8.18 -40.52
C LEU A 158 -46.13 -8.14 -39.35
N PRO A 159 -45.67 -8.24 -38.09
CA PRO A 159 -46.54 -8.37 -36.95
C PRO A 159 -47.56 -7.24 -36.92
N ILE A 160 -48.84 -7.63 -36.92
CA ILE A 160 -49.99 -6.73 -36.78
C ILE A 160 -49.84 -5.99 -35.44
N GLY A 161 -49.60 -4.68 -35.50
CA GLY A 161 -49.38 -3.84 -34.32
C GLY A 161 -48.36 -2.71 -34.51
N LEU A 162 -47.58 -2.71 -35.60
CA LEU A 162 -46.58 -1.68 -35.87
C LEU A 162 -47.10 -0.49 -36.71
N GLY A 163 -48.36 -0.50 -37.14
CA GLY A 163 -49.01 0.62 -37.85
C GLY A 163 -48.45 0.95 -39.24
N VAL A 164 -47.52 0.14 -39.76
CA VAL A 164 -46.88 0.36 -41.06
C VAL A 164 -47.69 -0.34 -42.15
N HIS A 165 -48.21 0.43 -43.11
CA HIS A 165 -48.94 -0.13 -44.24
C HIS A 165 -47.99 -0.43 -45.39
N SER A 166 -48.34 -1.42 -46.22
CA SER A 166 -47.60 -1.73 -47.44
C SER A 166 -47.58 -0.53 -48.40
N GLY A 167 -46.53 0.27 -48.35
CA GLY A 167 -46.38 1.50 -49.16
C GLY A 167 -45.69 2.66 -48.44
N ASP A 168 -45.67 2.69 -47.10
CA ASP A 168 -45.12 3.80 -46.31
C ASP A 168 -43.60 4.02 -46.52
N GLY A 169 -42.90 3.02 -47.06
CA GLY A 169 -41.47 3.11 -47.40
C GLY A 169 -41.15 3.75 -48.75
N GLN A 170 -42.14 4.01 -49.60
CA GLN A 170 -41.90 4.45 -50.99
C GLN A 170 -41.36 5.89 -51.08
N GLN A 171 -41.62 6.73 -50.08
CA GLN A 171 -41.11 8.11 -50.02
C GLN A 171 -39.61 8.18 -49.69
N PHE A 172 -39.01 7.10 -49.19
CA PHE A 172 -37.58 7.02 -48.88
C PHE A 172 -36.74 6.46 -50.03
N LYS A 173 -37.31 6.30 -51.23
CA LYS A 173 -36.58 5.90 -52.43
C LYS A 173 -35.82 7.10 -52.99
N SER A 174 -34.54 7.22 -52.62
CA SER A 174 -33.61 8.16 -53.21
C SER A 174 -33.33 7.82 -54.69
N ASP A 175 -33.22 8.86 -55.53
CA ASP A 175 -32.71 8.73 -56.90
C ASP A 175 -31.34 8.03 -56.90
N ALA A 176 -31.09 7.24 -57.95
CA ALA A 176 -30.16 6.12 -58.02
C ALA A 176 -28.64 6.42 -57.82
N ASN A 177 -28.23 7.57 -57.29
CA ASN A 177 -26.82 7.93 -57.11
C ASN A 177 -26.54 8.55 -55.73
N GLY A 178 -26.48 7.70 -54.70
CA GLY A 178 -25.89 8.05 -53.41
C GLY A 178 -26.77 7.68 -52.21
N SER A 179 -26.18 7.06 -51.20
CA SER A 179 -26.79 6.89 -49.89
C SER A 179 -26.94 8.26 -49.22
N ASP A 180 -28.03 8.96 -49.53
CA ASP A 180 -28.33 10.27 -48.97
C ASP A 180 -28.90 10.10 -47.56
N ILE A 181 -28.11 10.48 -46.55
CA ILE A 181 -28.54 10.47 -45.15
C ILE A 181 -29.47 11.66 -44.99
N VAL A 182 -30.78 11.40 -45.01
CA VAL A 182 -31.79 12.44 -44.73
C VAL A 182 -31.88 12.64 -43.22
N TRP A 183 -31.27 13.73 -42.74
CA TRP A 183 -31.48 14.20 -41.37
C TRP A 183 -32.91 14.74 -41.24
N ILE A 184 -33.70 14.10 -40.38
CA ILE A 184 -35.03 14.56 -40.01
C ILE A 184 -34.94 15.16 -38.62
N ASP A 185 -35.23 16.45 -38.49
CA ASP A 185 -35.22 17.10 -37.19
C ASP A 185 -36.37 16.57 -36.31
N PRO A 186 -36.10 16.31 -35.03
CA PRO A 186 -37.10 15.84 -34.08
C PRO A 186 -38.21 16.89 -33.90
N GLN A 187 -39.46 16.46 -34.03
CA GLN A 187 -40.65 17.33 -34.02
C GLN A 187 -40.93 17.98 -32.66
N ASP A 188 -40.35 17.44 -31.60
CA ASP A 188 -40.46 17.93 -30.23
C ASP A 188 -39.34 18.94 -29.86
N ALA A 189 -38.40 19.23 -30.76
CA ALA A 189 -37.37 20.23 -30.53
C ALA A 189 -37.94 21.66 -30.62
N THR A 190 -37.78 22.45 -29.56
CA THR A 190 -38.03 23.89 -29.56
C THR A 190 -36.70 24.62 -29.72
N ALA A 191 -36.53 25.37 -30.81
CA ALA A 191 -35.33 26.17 -31.04
C ALA A 191 -35.22 27.32 -30.01
N LEU A 192 -34.00 27.66 -29.59
CA LEU A 192 -33.70 28.68 -28.59
C LEU A 192 -32.84 29.81 -29.18
N ASP A 193 -33.06 31.04 -28.69
CA ASP A 193 -32.19 32.19 -28.92
C ASP A 193 -30.93 32.16 -28.02
N SER A 194 -30.03 33.12 -28.20
CA SER A 194 -28.77 33.22 -27.43
C SER A 194 -28.98 33.43 -25.93
N ASN A 195 -30.20 33.81 -25.52
CA ASN A 195 -30.61 34.01 -24.14
C ASN A 195 -31.40 32.82 -23.58
N GLY A 196 -31.52 31.73 -24.34
CA GLY A 196 -32.24 30.52 -23.95
C GLY A 196 -33.76 30.65 -23.95
N LYS A 197 -34.32 31.61 -24.70
CA LYS A 197 -35.78 31.74 -24.91
C LYS A 197 -36.22 31.01 -26.18
N PRO A 198 -37.42 30.39 -26.17
CA PRO A 198 -37.93 29.69 -27.35
C PRO A 198 -38.18 30.68 -28.50
N ILE A 199 -37.65 30.38 -29.67
CA ILE A 199 -37.95 31.13 -30.91
C ILE A 199 -39.21 30.56 -31.54
N THR A 200 -40.11 31.43 -31.97
CA THR A 200 -41.34 31.03 -32.66
C THR A 200 -41.01 30.52 -34.06
N ALA A 201 -41.55 29.35 -34.43
CA ALA A 201 -41.38 28.77 -35.75
C ALA A 201 -41.80 29.77 -36.86
N GLY A 202 -40.95 29.96 -37.86
CA GLY A 202 -41.16 30.92 -38.96
C GLY A 202 -40.45 32.27 -38.80
N THR A 203 -39.70 32.48 -37.71
CA THR A 203 -38.85 33.67 -37.53
C THR A 203 -37.48 33.45 -38.16
N SER A 204 -36.91 34.44 -38.85
CA SER A 204 -35.62 34.35 -39.57
C SER A 204 -34.37 34.37 -38.67
N VAL A 205 -34.50 34.02 -37.39
CA VAL A 205 -33.41 33.99 -36.42
C VAL A 205 -32.81 32.58 -36.37
N SER A 206 -31.52 32.45 -36.67
CA SER A 206 -30.83 31.17 -36.56
C SER A 206 -30.80 30.69 -35.10
N PRO A 207 -31.17 29.43 -34.82
CA PRO A 207 -31.12 28.87 -33.47
C PRO A 207 -29.69 28.85 -32.94
N SER A 208 -29.50 29.19 -31.67
CA SER A 208 -28.24 28.91 -30.95
C SER A 208 -28.28 27.61 -30.14
N GLY A 209 -29.44 26.96 -30.05
CA GLY A 209 -29.62 25.67 -29.39
C GLY A 209 -31.05 25.12 -29.54
N TYR A 210 -31.28 23.89 -29.08
CA TYR A 210 -32.58 23.22 -29.08
C TYR A 210 -32.92 22.72 -27.66
N SER A 211 -34.19 22.83 -27.29
CA SER A 211 -34.76 22.34 -26.03
C SER A 211 -35.79 21.25 -26.32
N PHE A 212 -35.81 20.20 -25.49
CA PHE A 212 -36.75 19.08 -25.63
C PHE A 212 -37.66 19.02 -24.40
N PRO A 213 -38.98 18.78 -24.55
CA PRO A 213 -39.87 18.58 -23.41
C PRO A 213 -39.49 17.28 -22.68
N THR A 214 -38.95 17.40 -21.47
CA THR A 214 -38.74 16.23 -20.60
C THR A 214 -40.04 15.88 -19.87
N ALA A 215 -40.41 14.60 -19.87
CA ALA A 215 -41.57 14.09 -19.11
C ALA A 215 -41.44 14.28 -17.59
N PHE A 216 -40.24 14.60 -17.11
CA PHE A 216 -39.97 15.04 -15.75
C PHE A 216 -39.93 16.57 -15.75
N GLY A 217 -40.87 17.23 -15.07
CA GLY A 217 -41.06 18.67 -15.12
C GLY A 217 -39.87 19.52 -14.64
N GLU A 218 -40.09 20.83 -14.54
CA GLU A 218 -39.07 21.90 -14.33
C GLU A 218 -38.04 21.67 -13.19
N SER A 219 -38.26 20.73 -12.27
CA SER A 219 -37.31 20.41 -11.20
C SER A 219 -36.04 19.73 -11.70
N VAL A 220 -36.11 18.93 -12.77
CA VAL A 220 -34.92 18.29 -13.37
C VAL A 220 -34.11 19.30 -14.16
N ASP A 221 -34.78 20.18 -14.91
CA ASP A 221 -34.15 21.29 -15.62
C ASP A 221 -33.47 22.28 -14.66
N ARG A 222 -34.08 22.57 -13.51
CA ARG A 222 -33.44 23.42 -12.48
C ARG A 222 -32.19 22.74 -11.91
N GLY A 223 -32.22 21.41 -11.76
CA GLY A 223 -31.06 20.61 -11.36
C GLY A 223 -29.93 20.65 -12.39
N GLN A 224 -30.23 20.40 -13.67
CA GLN A 224 -29.25 20.48 -14.74
C GLN A 224 -28.74 21.91 -14.98
N LYS A 225 -29.60 22.93 -14.89
CA LYS A 225 -29.23 24.34 -15.04
C LYS A 225 -28.41 24.86 -13.85
N ALA A 226 -28.68 24.38 -12.64
CA ALA A 226 -27.83 24.64 -11.47
C ALA A 226 -26.48 23.91 -11.56
N LEU A 227 -26.46 22.69 -12.13
CA LEU A 227 -25.23 21.94 -12.39
C LEU A 227 -24.38 22.58 -13.48
N THR A 228 -24.98 23.06 -14.58
CA THR A 228 -24.26 23.75 -15.65
C THR A 228 -23.82 25.14 -15.22
N THR A 229 -24.66 25.91 -14.52
CA THR A 229 -24.27 27.22 -13.95
C THR A 229 -23.21 27.07 -12.87
N GLY A 230 -23.29 26.04 -12.03
CA GLY A 230 -22.26 25.68 -11.06
C GLY A 230 -20.96 25.22 -11.73
N ALA A 231 -21.05 24.49 -12.84
CA ALA A 231 -19.88 24.11 -13.64
C ALA A 231 -19.26 25.30 -14.38
N GLN A 232 -20.06 26.33 -14.72
CA GLN A 232 -19.61 27.55 -15.39
C GLN A 232 -19.02 28.55 -14.38
N SER A 233 -19.60 28.71 -13.19
CA SER A 233 -19.02 29.53 -12.11
C SER A 233 -17.73 28.94 -11.57
N VAL A 234 -17.61 27.60 -11.52
CA VAL A 234 -16.33 26.93 -11.22
C VAL A 234 -15.30 27.09 -12.35
N ARG A 235 -15.74 27.42 -13.58
CA ARG A 235 -14.88 27.70 -14.74
C ARG A 235 -14.41 29.16 -14.78
N ASP A 236 -15.26 30.11 -14.39
CA ASP A 236 -14.95 31.54 -14.37
C ASP A 236 -14.18 31.98 -13.12
N ASP A 237 -14.35 31.29 -11.98
CA ASP A 237 -13.51 31.46 -10.77
C ASP A 237 -12.13 30.77 -10.92
N MET A 238 -11.81 30.27 -12.13
CA MET A 238 -10.62 29.52 -12.51
C MET A 238 -9.60 30.36 -13.30
N GLY A 239 -9.58 31.68 -13.09
CA GLY A 239 -8.51 32.55 -13.57
C GLY A 239 -7.23 32.42 -12.74
N GLY A 240 -6.22 31.70 -13.25
CA GLY A 240 -4.83 31.90 -12.85
C GLY A 240 -4.12 30.71 -12.16
N GLN A 241 -3.53 29.82 -12.98
CA GLN A 241 -2.29 29.06 -12.71
C GLN A 241 -2.19 28.06 -11.53
N GLN A 242 -3.11 28.01 -10.57
CA GLN A 242 -3.03 27.05 -9.44
C GLN A 242 -3.75 25.71 -9.67
N GLN A 243 -4.50 25.55 -10.77
CA GLN A 243 -5.49 24.47 -10.93
C GLN A 243 -5.11 23.30 -11.84
N GLU A 244 -3.85 23.16 -12.26
CA GLU A 244 -3.37 21.81 -12.63
C GLU A 244 -3.16 20.92 -11.39
N ARG A 245 -3.01 21.51 -10.19
CA ARG A 245 -2.64 20.81 -8.95
C ARG A 245 -3.78 20.06 -8.24
N LYS A 246 -5.01 20.08 -8.76
CA LYS A 246 -6.20 19.58 -8.01
C LYS A 246 -7.21 18.76 -8.80
N LYS A 247 -6.84 18.17 -9.94
CA LYS A 247 -7.60 17.06 -10.57
C LYS A 247 -7.02 15.69 -10.26
N VAL A 248 -6.35 15.52 -9.11
CA VAL A 248 -6.01 14.18 -8.63
C VAL A 248 -7.24 13.61 -7.94
N ARG A 249 -7.87 12.61 -8.55
CA ARG A 249 -8.95 11.83 -7.94
C ARG A 249 -8.37 11.18 -6.68
N ARG A 250 -8.73 11.69 -5.49
CA ARG A 250 -8.19 11.20 -4.22
C ARG A 250 -8.77 9.82 -3.95
N ALA A 251 -8.04 8.77 -4.33
CA ALA A 251 -8.42 7.40 -4.05
C ALA A 251 -7.96 6.95 -2.65
N TYR A 252 -6.87 7.54 -2.13
CA TYR A 252 -6.25 7.15 -0.88
C TYR A 252 -5.93 8.37 0.00
N THR A 253 -6.06 8.23 1.32
CA THR A 253 -5.81 9.31 2.30
C THR A 253 -5.08 8.79 3.54
N LEU A 254 -4.09 9.55 4.01
CA LEU A 254 -3.48 9.38 5.34
C LEU A 254 -4.17 10.34 6.32
N PRO A 255 -4.87 9.85 7.36
CA PRO A 255 -5.38 10.73 8.41
C PRO A 255 -4.23 11.34 9.25
N GLN A 256 -4.48 12.51 9.83
CA GLN A 256 -3.50 13.28 10.61
C GLN A 256 -2.96 12.53 11.85
N ASN A 257 -3.74 11.58 12.37
CA ASN A 257 -3.39 10.78 13.56
C ASN A 257 -3.02 9.32 13.21
N SER A 258 -2.57 9.05 11.98
CA SER A 258 -2.08 7.73 11.60
C SER A 258 -0.88 7.32 12.46
N THR A 259 -0.92 6.10 13.00
CA THR A 259 0.23 5.47 13.65
C THR A 259 1.11 4.82 12.60
N LEU A 260 2.35 5.31 12.47
CA LEU A 260 3.33 4.88 11.47
C LEU A 260 4.32 3.87 12.07
N MET A 261 3.80 2.70 12.46
CA MET A 261 4.56 1.70 13.21
C MET A 261 5.70 1.09 12.37
N GLY A 262 6.82 0.70 12.97
CA GLY A 262 7.94 0.06 12.24
C GLY A 262 8.89 1.04 11.51
N SER A 263 8.74 2.34 11.73
CA SER A 263 9.62 3.36 11.15
C SER A 263 11.05 3.31 11.72
N VAL A 264 12.06 3.57 10.88
CA VAL A 264 13.48 3.45 11.24
C VAL A 264 14.10 4.84 11.38
N ALA A 265 14.73 5.11 12.53
CA ALA A 265 15.49 6.33 12.72
C ALA A 265 16.82 6.26 11.94
N MET A 266 17.09 7.26 11.09
CA MET A 266 18.34 7.36 10.32
C MET A 266 19.45 8.09 11.08
N SER A 267 19.10 8.77 12.16
CA SER A 267 20.01 9.48 13.04
C SER A 267 19.81 9.02 14.48
N ALA A 268 20.84 9.14 15.31
CA ALA A 268 20.67 8.99 16.75
C ALA A 268 19.60 9.97 17.25
N LEU A 269 18.67 9.48 18.07
CA LEU A 269 17.73 10.35 18.77
C LEU A 269 18.43 10.85 20.03
N ILE A 270 18.99 12.06 19.92
CA ILE A 270 19.71 12.69 21.02
C ILE A 270 18.81 13.75 21.63
N GLY A 271 18.46 13.53 22.88
CA GLY A 271 17.68 14.49 23.63
C GLY A 271 18.57 15.35 24.51
N ARG A 272 18.57 16.66 24.30
CA ARG A 272 19.15 17.61 25.27
C ARG A 272 18.15 17.88 26.39
N VAL A 273 18.63 17.96 27.62
CA VAL A 273 17.80 18.22 28.80
C VAL A 273 17.51 19.72 28.87
N PRO A 274 16.24 20.15 28.97
CA PRO A 274 15.90 21.56 29.16
C PRO A 274 16.43 22.09 30.49
N VAL A 275 16.92 23.33 30.48
CA VAL A 275 17.24 24.10 31.69
C VAL A 275 16.22 25.25 31.75
N ASP A 276 15.60 25.48 32.90
CA ASP A 276 14.55 26.50 33.08
C ASP A 276 13.34 26.37 32.12
N GLY A 277 13.00 25.14 31.73
CA GLY A 277 11.84 24.84 30.88
C GLY A 277 12.05 25.09 29.38
N THR A 278 13.25 25.49 28.96
CA THR A 278 13.58 25.70 27.54
C THR A 278 14.73 24.80 27.10
N VAL A 279 14.62 24.25 25.89
CA VAL A 279 15.69 23.45 25.28
C VAL A 279 16.46 24.37 24.34
N ASN A 280 17.70 24.69 24.71
CA ASN A 280 18.59 25.45 23.86
C ASN A 280 19.23 24.51 22.82
N ASP A 281 18.98 24.78 21.53
CA ASP A 281 19.50 24.03 20.39
C ASP A 281 19.12 22.53 20.40
N PRO A 282 17.84 22.19 20.13
CA PRO A 282 17.37 20.80 20.10
C PRO A 282 17.99 20.02 18.92
N TYR A 283 18.29 18.75 19.13
CA TYR A 283 19.05 17.97 18.15
C TYR A 283 18.18 17.56 16.96
N PRO A 284 18.62 17.76 15.71
CA PRO A 284 17.84 17.35 14.54
C PRO A 284 17.79 15.83 14.41
N PHE A 285 16.64 15.32 14.00
CA PHE A 285 16.49 13.90 13.70
C PHE A 285 15.81 13.65 12.34
N LYS A 286 16.06 12.47 11.79
CA LYS A 286 15.40 11.95 10.60
C LYS A 286 14.90 10.52 10.81
N VAL A 287 13.68 10.26 10.37
CA VAL A 287 13.04 8.94 10.40
C VAL A 287 12.59 8.58 8.99
N LEU A 288 12.92 7.37 8.56
CA LEU A 288 12.44 6.76 7.33
C LEU A 288 11.24 5.89 7.66
N ILE A 289 10.13 6.16 6.98
CA ILE A 289 8.87 5.44 7.10
C ILE A 289 8.72 4.63 5.82
N GLY A 290 8.73 3.30 5.96
CA GLY A 290 8.54 2.39 4.84
C GLY A 290 7.11 2.39 4.28
N PRO A 291 6.89 1.77 3.11
CA PRO A 291 5.58 1.67 2.47
C PRO A 291 4.55 0.98 3.37
N ASP A 292 4.94 -0.14 3.98
CA ASP A 292 4.08 -0.94 4.87
C ASP A 292 3.75 -0.21 6.20
N ASN A 293 4.57 0.78 6.55
CA ASN A 293 4.48 1.54 7.80
C ASN A 293 3.67 2.83 7.64
N LEU A 294 3.24 3.16 6.41
CA LEU A 294 2.56 4.41 6.13
C LEU A 294 1.08 4.39 6.51
N THR A 295 0.49 3.22 6.76
CA THR A 295 -0.95 3.10 7.01
C THR A 295 -1.26 2.33 8.29
N ALA A 296 -2.25 2.83 9.05
CA ALA A 296 -2.65 2.26 10.33
C ALA A 296 -3.59 1.05 10.20
N ASN A 297 -4.24 0.87 9.05
CA ASN A 297 -5.24 -0.17 8.81
C ASN A 297 -4.74 -1.30 7.88
N GLY A 298 -3.42 -1.36 7.61
CA GLY A 298 -2.85 -2.34 6.67
C GLY A 298 -3.36 -2.18 5.23
N ILE A 299 -3.80 -0.97 4.86
CA ILE A 299 -4.18 -0.65 3.49
C ILE A 299 -2.93 -0.12 2.80
N ASP A 300 -2.44 -0.82 1.78
CA ASP A 300 -1.31 -0.30 1.02
C ASP A 300 -1.70 0.95 0.23
N LEU A 301 -0.85 1.97 0.32
CA LEU A 301 -0.97 3.16 -0.49
C LEU A 301 -0.26 2.88 -1.82
N PRO A 302 -0.98 2.69 -2.94
CA PRO A 302 -0.31 2.50 -4.22
C PRO A 302 0.51 3.75 -4.54
N ASP A 303 1.60 3.53 -5.26
CA ASP A 303 2.49 4.56 -5.78
C ASP A 303 3.33 5.31 -4.74
N VAL A 304 3.23 5.03 -3.44
CA VAL A 304 4.12 5.62 -2.42
C VAL A 304 5.21 4.65 -2.04
N ALA A 305 6.46 5.01 -2.33
CA ALA A 305 7.65 4.23 -1.98
C ALA A 305 7.99 4.33 -0.49
N GLY A 306 7.64 5.46 0.13
CA GLY A 306 7.90 5.72 1.54
C GLY A 306 7.77 7.20 1.89
N ALA A 307 8.04 7.54 3.14
CA ALA A 307 8.14 8.92 3.59
C ALA A 307 9.35 9.15 4.50
N VAL A 308 9.83 10.38 4.52
CA VAL A 308 10.91 10.83 5.40
C VAL A 308 10.37 11.93 6.30
N ALA A 309 10.36 11.67 7.60
CA ALA A 309 10.04 12.66 8.61
C ALA A 309 11.34 13.32 9.10
N SER A 310 11.33 14.64 9.21
CA SER A 310 12.43 15.41 9.81
C SER A 310 11.90 16.32 10.90
N GLY A 311 12.66 16.41 11.99
CA GLY A 311 12.23 17.13 13.18
C GLY A 311 13.39 17.44 14.12
N THR A 312 13.03 17.88 15.33
CA THR A 312 13.98 18.14 16.42
C THR A 312 13.58 17.33 17.65
N ALA A 313 14.56 16.84 18.39
CA ALA A 313 14.35 16.01 19.58
C ALA A 313 14.88 16.72 20.84
N ALA A 314 14.15 16.53 21.93
CA ALA A 314 14.52 16.94 23.27
C ALA A 314 14.50 15.72 24.21
N GLY A 315 15.32 15.72 25.23
CA GLY A 315 15.52 14.56 26.11
C GLY A 315 15.02 14.79 27.51
N ASP A 316 14.57 13.70 28.11
CA ASP A 316 14.42 13.59 29.55
C ASP A 316 15.44 12.57 30.06
N TRP A 317 16.44 13.07 30.76
CA TRP A 317 17.51 12.25 31.34
C TRP A 317 16.96 11.26 32.37
N THR A 318 15.97 11.66 33.16
CA THR A 318 15.44 10.84 34.26
C THR A 318 14.69 9.62 33.75
N LEU A 319 14.03 9.73 32.60
CA LEU A 319 13.28 8.66 31.96
C LEU A 319 14.08 7.94 30.87
N SER A 320 15.32 8.35 30.59
CA SER A 320 16.11 7.89 29.43
C SER A 320 15.29 7.92 28.14
N CYS A 321 14.46 8.95 27.99
CA CYS A 321 13.47 9.08 26.92
C CYS A 321 13.75 10.33 26.08
N VAL A 322 13.31 10.28 24.82
CA VAL A 322 13.41 11.40 23.89
C VAL A 322 12.03 11.72 23.31
N ARG A 323 11.71 13.01 23.24
CA ARG A 323 10.49 13.54 22.62
C ARG A 323 10.88 14.28 21.36
N GLY A 324 10.39 13.82 20.21
CA GLY A 324 10.59 14.46 18.92
C GLY A 324 9.40 15.32 18.49
N GLN A 325 9.68 16.50 17.93
CA GLN A 325 8.71 17.32 17.18
C GLN A 325 9.05 17.26 15.70
N ILE A 326 8.12 16.78 14.87
CA ILE A 326 8.26 16.71 13.42
C ILE A 326 8.02 18.10 12.83
N LYS A 327 8.95 18.58 12.01
CA LYS A 327 8.86 19.87 11.29
C LYS A 327 8.36 19.68 9.87
N SER A 328 8.76 18.60 9.21
CA SER A 328 8.37 18.31 7.84
C SER A 328 8.27 16.82 7.59
N LEU A 329 7.33 16.44 6.72
CA LEU A 329 7.14 15.08 6.23
C LEU A 329 7.19 15.10 4.70
N THR A 330 8.14 14.38 4.12
CA THR A 330 8.33 14.27 2.67
C THR A 330 7.92 12.89 2.20
N PHE A 331 6.90 12.81 1.36
CA PHE A 331 6.49 11.59 0.68
C PHE A 331 7.28 11.43 -0.61
N VAL A 332 7.72 10.21 -0.88
CA VAL A 332 8.40 9.82 -2.12
C VAL A 332 7.52 8.83 -2.86
N PHE A 333 7.20 9.15 -4.10
CA PHE A 333 6.37 8.31 -4.95
C PHE A 333 7.22 7.41 -5.85
N ASN A 334 6.65 6.30 -6.31
CA ASN A 334 7.32 5.34 -7.20
C ASN A 334 7.70 5.96 -8.56
N ASP A 335 7.01 7.02 -8.98
CA ASP A 335 7.32 7.80 -10.19
C ASP A 335 8.49 8.80 -10.00
N GLY A 336 9.09 8.84 -8.81
CA GLY A 336 10.18 9.74 -8.44
C GLY A 336 9.72 11.15 -8.03
N THR A 337 8.42 11.44 -8.04
CA THR A 337 7.92 12.71 -7.51
C THR A 337 8.04 12.74 -5.99
N VAL A 338 8.20 13.95 -5.44
CA VAL A 338 8.28 14.17 -4.00
C VAL A 338 7.28 15.22 -3.56
N ARG A 339 6.67 15.00 -2.40
CA ARG A 339 5.73 15.94 -1.81
C ARG A 339 6.02 16.17 -0.34
N THR A 340 6.37 17.40 0.00
CA THR A 340 6.71 17.80 1.38
C THR A 340 5.57 18.57 2.03
N LEU A 341 5.26 18.23 3.28
CA LEU A 341 4.26 18.88 4.12
C LEU A 341 4.90 19.35 5.44
N PRO A 342 4.67 20.60 5.88
CA PRO A 342 4.08 21.70 5.11
C PRO A 342 4.93 22.03 3.88
N ALA A 343 4.34 22.72 2.90
CA ALA A 343 5.10 23.14 1.72
C ALA A 343 6.29 24.01 2.18
N PRO A 344 7.51 23.78 1.65
CA PRO A 344 8.63 24.66 1.93
C PRO A 344 8.26 26.09 1.55
N VAL A 345 8.53 27.01 2.47
CA VAL A 345 8.28 28.45 2.31
C VAL A 345 9.31 29.06 1.36
#